data_AF-A0A1A6AL39-F1
#
_entry.id   AF-A0A1A6AL39-F1
#
_cell.length_a   1.000
_cell.length_b   1.000
_cell.length_c   1.000
_cell.angle_alpha   90.00
_cell.angle_beta   90.00
_cell.angle_gamma   90.00
#
_symmetry.space_group_name_H-M   'P 1'
#
loop_
_entity.id
_entity.type
_entity.pdbx_description
1 polymer ?
#
loop_
_entity_poly.entity_id
_entity_poly.type
_entity_poly.pdbx_seq_one_letter_code
_entity_poly.pdbx_strand_id
1 'polypeptide(L)'
;MIGLEYILNLYNMQHQELAKKLGIKKQNINLWIKGKQNVSKKYLPVLSKIFNIPEKYFQKELDEIDRMEIQNIKLNSELKNSEYEYEDTITDPDTGEEIIVTQTSIDEGALFDFSLNSYNLNQKKLLIAIKDSMDRQFEENNDEYRDYGLGHANEILELYERFLKLVNNTDIDNNTIKRVLMGVQLAYGKIFDSEKFVRKIAKDIKEYNKESKTW
;
A
#
# COMPACT_ATOMS: atom_id res chain seq x y z
N MET A 1 15.16 14.81 1.85
CA MET A 1 15.57 14.50 3.26
C MET A 1 16.08 13.07 3.32
N ILE A 2 17.23 12.82 3.95
CA ILE A 2 17.81 11.47 4.06
C ILE A 2 16.96 10.60 4.98
N GLY A 3 16.73 9.34 4.60
CA GLY A 3 15.80 8.49 5.33
C GLY A 3 16.21 8.17 6.76
N LEU A 4 17.51 8.04 7.06
CA LEU A 4 17.96 7.90 8.44
C LEU A 4 17.51 9.08 9.33
N GLU A 5 17.54 10.31 8.81
CA GLU A 5 17.09 11.50 9.54
C GLU A 5 15.59 11.44 9.84
N TYR A 6 14.79 11.12 8.81
CA TYR A 6 13.35 10.95 8.96
C TYR A 6 13.01 9.90 10.01
N ILE A 7 13.66 8.73 9.93
CA ILE A 7 13.40 7.59 10.82
C ILE A 7 13.75 7.96 12.26
N LEU A 8 14.88 8.62 12.51
CA LEU A 8 15.23 9.04 13.87
C LEU A 8 14.21 10.02 14.45
N ASN A 9 13.74 10.98 13.65
CA ASN A 9 12.71 11.92 14.07
C ASN A 9 11.37 11.20 14.35
N LEU A 10 10.98 10.27 13.48
CA LEU A 10 9.74 9.50 13.61
C LEU A 10 9.70 8.62 14.86
N TYR A 11 10.86 8.04 15.25
CA TYR A 11 11.00 7.23 16.46
C TYR A 11 11.42 8.06 17.69
N ASN A 12 11.51 9.39 17.57
CA ASN A 12 11.99 10.29 18.60
C ASN A 12 13.36 9.86 19.19
N MET A 13 14.24 9.27 18.36
CA MET A 13 15.53 8.74 18.77
C MET A 13 16.63 9.76 18.53
N GLN A 14 17.37 10.12 19.59
CA GLN A 14 18.47 11.07 19.48
C GLN A 14 19.69 10.45 18.79
N HIS A 15 20.45 11.25 18.03
CA HIS A 15 21.66 10.77 17.33
C HIS A 15 22.69 10.16 18.30
N GLN A 16 22.79 10.69 19.52
CA GLN A 16 23.69 10.19 20.55
C GLN A 16 23.26 8.79 21.04
N GLU A 17 21.96 8.54 21.11
CA GLU A 17 21.41 7.25 21.50
C GLU A 17 21.71 6.19 20.43
N LEU A 18 21.45 6.50 19.15
CA LEU A 18 21.77 5.59 18.05
C LEU A 18 23.29 5.29 18.00
N ALA A 19 24.13 6.32 18.17
CA ALA A 19 25.58 6.15 18.19
C ALA A 19 26.04 5.16 19.28
N LYS A 20 25.46 5.26 20.50
CA LYS A 20 25.70 4.30 21.58
C LYS A 20 25.26 2.89 21.22
N LYS A 21 24.04 2.71 20.67
CA LYS A 21 23.53 1.40 20.23
C LYS A 21 24.43 0.74 19.17
N LEU A 22 25.06 1.54 18.31
CA LEU A 22 25.95 1.05 17.25
C LEU A 22 27.42 0.97 17.66
N GLY A 23 27.80 1.39 18.88
CA GLY A 23 29.19 1.39 19.34
C GLY A 23 30.10 2.34 18.55
N ILE A 24 29.55 3.46 18.03
CA ILE A 24 30.30 4.44 17.23
C ILE A 24 30.17 5.86 17.79
N LYS A 25 30.99 6.77 17.27
CA LYS A 25 30.93 8.19 17.65
C LYS A 25 29.74 8.89 16.98
N LYS A 26 29.09 9.83 17.69
CA LYS A 26 27.98 10.66 17.17
C LYS A 26 28.30 11.37 15.85
N GLN A 27 29.57 11.76 15.64
CA GLN A 27 29.97 12.40 14.40
C GLN A 27 29.68 11.53 13.17
N ASN A 28 29.78 10.20 13.28
CA ASN A 28 29.48 9.29 12.17
C ASN A 28 27.99 9.35 11.79
N ILE A 29 27.08 9.36 12.77
CA ILE A 29 25.63 9.52 12.54
C ILE A 29 25.34 10.84 11.84
N ASN A 30 25.95 11.94 12.30
CA ASN A 30 25.75 13.26 11.69
C ASN A 30 26.26 13.31 10.24
N LEU A 31 27.33 12.59 9.90
CA LEU A 31 27.82 12.50 8.52
C LEU A 31 26.83 11.75 7.62
N TRP A 32 26.21 10.68 8.13
CA TRP A 32 25.20 9.91 7.41
C TRP A 32 23.94 10.73 7.13
N ILE A 33 23.43 11.42 8.15
CA ILE A 33 22.24 12.28 8.04
C ILE A 33 22.46 13.43 7.04
N LYS A 34 23.66 14.03 7.05
CA LYS A 34 24.01 15.10 6.11
C LYS A 34 24.35 14.60 4.69
N GLY A 35 24.26 13.29 4.44
CA GLY A 35 24.64 12.69 3.16
C GLY A 35 26.13 12.83 2.80
N LYS A 36 26.98 13.22 3.75
CA LYS A 36 28.43 13.39 3.53
C LYS A 36 29.17 12.05 3.48
N GLN A 37 28.58 11.01 4.05
CA GLN A 37 29.09 9.65 4.02
C GLN A 37 27.92 8.67 3.99
N ASN A 38 28.07 7.61 3.21
CA ASN A 38 27.12 6.49 3.20
C ASN A 38 27.18 5.69 4.52
N VAL A 39 26.04 5.12 4.89
CA VAL A 39 25.95 4.15 6.00
C VAL A 39 26.72 2.90 5.58
N SER A 40 27.68 2.47 6.41
CA SER A 40 28.45 1.26 6.12
C SER A 40 27.53 0.04 6.03
N LYS A 41 27.78 -0.86 5.06
CA LYS A 41 27.00 -2.08 4.83
C LYS A 41 26.81 -2.93 6.09
N LYS A 42 27.76 -2.90 7.03
CA LYS A 42 27.64 -3.65 8.29
C LYS A 42 26.58 -3.09 9.25
N TYR A 43 26.22 -1.81 9.14
CA TYR A 43 25.25 -1.16 10.02
C TYR A 43 23.83 -1.18 9.44
N LEU A 44 23.66 -1.35 8.12
CA LEU A 44 22.32 -1.42 7.51
C LEU A 44 21.45 -2.54 8.10
N PRO A 45 21.95 -3.78 8.27
CA PRO A 45 21.15 -4.85 8.87
C PRO A 45 20.80 -4.56 10.34
N VAL A 46 21.71 -3.90 11.07
CA VAL A 46 21.49 -3.54 12.48
C VAL A 46 20.41 -2.46 12.59
N LEU A 47 20.47 -1.43 11.75
CA LEU A 47 19.45 -0.39 11.67
C LEU A 47 18.10 -0.98 11.27
N SER A 48 18.08 -1.86 10.27
CA SER A 48 16.86 -2.53 9.83
C SER A 48 16.21 -3.31 10.97
N LYS A 49 17.00 -4.01 11.79
CA LYS A 49 16.50 -4.69 12.99
C LYS A 49 16.01 -3.75 14.08
N ILE A 50 16.72 -2.65 14.37
CA ILE A 50 16.34 -1.69 15.41
C ILE A 50 14.98 -1.05 15.11
N PHE A 51 14.75 -0.66 13.86
CA PHE A 51 13.56 0.09 13.46
C PHE A 51 12.51 -0.74 12.72
N ASN A 52 12.77 -2.02 12.47
CA ASN A 52 11.93 -2.88 11.62
C ASN A 52 11.67 -2.29 10.22
N ILE A 53 12.63 -1.53 9.66
CA ILE A 53 12.51 -0.83 8.38
C ILE A 53 13.46 -1.44 7.34
N PRO A 54 13.04 -1.63 6.07
CA PRO A 54 13.93 -2.12 5.02
C PRO A 54 15.18 -1.27 4.81
N GLU A 55 16.32 -1.94 4.61
CA GLU A 55 17.64 -1.29 4.50
C GLU A 55 17.70 -0.17 3.45
N LYS A 56 16.94 -0.32 2.36
CA LYS A 56 16.89 0.63 1.24
C LYS A 56 16.53 2.06 1.69
N TYR A 57 15.76 2.22 2.77
CA TYR A 57 15.30 3.54 3.20
C TYR A 57 16.36 4.35 3.95
N PHE A 58 17.31 3.73 4.65
CA PHE A 58 18.22 4.48 5.53
C PHE A 58 19.16 5.44 4.79
N GLN A 59 19.50 5.12 3.54
CA GLN A 59 20.41 5.92 2.72
C GLN A 59 19.70 6.63 1.56
N LYS A 60 18.44 6.30 1.30
CA LYS A 60 17.65 6.91 0.23
C LYS A 60 17.28 8.34 0.63
N GLU A 61 17.31 9.25 -0.34
CA GLU A 61 16.57 10.49 -0.20
C GLU A 61 15.08 10.21 -0.37
N LEU A 62 14.32 10.37 0.71
CA LEU A 62 12.94 9.94 0.75
C LEU A 62 12.03 10.88 -0.03
N ASP A 63 11.29 10.30 -0.96
CA ASP A 63 10.10 10.92 -1.50
C ASP A 63 8.94 10.81 -0.48
N GLU A 64 7.77 11.34 -0.84
CA GLU A 64 6.62 11.31 0.07
C GLU A 64 6.03 9.92 0.26
N ILE A 65 6.04 9.08 -0.77
CA ILE A 65 5.56 7.69 -0.67
C ILE A 65 6.46 6.91 0.27
N ASP A 66 7.78 7.07 0.17
CA ASP A 66 8.71 6.42 1.09
C ASP A 66 8.43 6.79 2.55
N ARG A 67 8.18 8.07 2.83
CA ARG A 67 7.86 8.54 4.18
C ARG A 67 6.58 7.88 4.70
N MET A 68 5.54 7.85 3.88
CA MET A 68 4.27 7.21 4.23
C MET A 68 4.41 5.70 4.43
N GLU A 69 5.25 5.03 3.63
CA GLU A 69 5.56 3.60 3.80
C GLU A 69 6.27 3.34 5.13
N ILE A 70 7.29 4.13 5.45
CA ILE A 70 8.02 4.05 6.72
C ILE A 70 7.08 4.29 7.91
N GLN A 71 6.21 5.30 7.83
CA GLN A 71 5.20 5.58 8.85
C GLN A 71 4.24 4.39 9.00
N ASN A 72 3.81 3.77 7.89
CA ASN A 72 2.93 2.61 7.94
C ASN A 72 3.59 1.40 8.61
N ILE A 73 4.90 1.19 8.38
CA ILE A 73 5.68 0.13 9.02
C ILE A 73 5.74 0.34 10.53
N LYS A 74 5.97 1.59 10.98
CA LYS A 74 5.96 1.94 12.40
C LYS A 74 4.59 1.69 13.03
N LEU A 75 3.52 2.23 12.44
CA LEU A 75 2.15 2.07 12.93
C LEU A 75 1.74 0.59 13.01
N ASN A 76 2.08 -0.21 12.01
CA ASN A 76 1.82 -1.66 12.05
C ASN A 76 2.59 -2.38 13.18
N SER A 77 3.80 -1.90 13.50
CA SER A 77 4.59 -2.45 14.61
C SER A 77 4.00 -2.02 15.96
N GLU A 78 3.49 -0.80 16.07
CA GLU A 78 2.79 -0.29 17.26
C GLU A 78 1.45 -1.00 17.47
N LEU A 79 0.69 -1.24 16.40
CA LEU A 79 -0.57 -1.97 16.42
C LEU A 79 -0.43 -3.39 16.99
N LYS A 80 0.65 -4.09 16.61
CA LYS A 80 0.96 -5.42 17.17
C LYS A 80 1.28 -5.39 18.66
N ASN A 81 1.68 -4.24 19.18
CA ASN A 81 2.01 -4.05 20.60
C ASN A 81 0.88 -3.33 21.35
N SER A 82 -0.25 -3.01 20.69
CA SER A 82 -1.41 -2.36 21.30
C SER A 82 -2.51 -3.35 21.66
N GLU A 83 -2.19 -4.64 21.69
CA GLU A 83 -3.05 -5.69 22.23
C GLU A 83 -3.13 -5.52 23.75
N TYR A 84 -4.34 -5.58 24.29
CA TYR A 84 -4.58 -5.54 25.73
C TYR A 84 -5.65 -6.56 26.13
N GLU A 85 -5.50 -7.09 27.34
CA GLU A 85 -6.47 -8.00 27.94
C GLU A 85 -7.49 -7.23 28.77
N TYR A 86 -8.75 -7.65 28.69
CA TYR A 86 -9.82 -7.15 29.54
C TYR A 86 -10.71 -8.30 29.99
N GLU A 87 -11.31 -8.16 31.16
CA GLU A 87 -12.31 -9.11 31.67
C GLU A 87 -13.68 -8.73 31.11
N ASP A 88 -14.40 -9.72 30.61
CA ASP A 88 -15.77 -9.59 30.14
C ASP A 88 -16.65 -10.64 30.83
N THR A 89 -17.94 -10.37 30.94
CA THR A 89 -18.90 -11.29 31.54
C THR A 89 -19.80 -11.83 30.45
N ILE A 90 -19.76 -13.14 30.24
CA ILE A 90 -20.64 -13.84 29.31
C ILE A 90 -21.63 -14.70 30.08
N THR A 91 -22.84 -14.84 29.56
CA THR A 91 -23.84 -15.75 30.11
C THR A 91 -23.72 -17.09 29.42
N ASP A 92 -23.54 -18.17 30.19
CA ASP A 92 -23.58 -19.53 29.69
C ASP A 92 -24.98 -19.81 29.11
N PRO A 93 -25.10 -20.15 27.81
CA PRO A 93 -26.40 -20.34 27.17
C PRO A 93 -27.17 -21.57 27.67
N ASP A 94 -26.48 -22.54 28.27
CA ASP A 94 -27.07 -23.79 28.76
C ASP A 94 -27.45 -23.71 30.25
N THR A 95 -26.67 -23.00 31.07
CA THR A 95 -26.89 -22.90 32.53
C THR A 95 -27.47 -21.56 32.99
N GLY A 96 -27.30 -20.49 32.20
CA GLY A 96 -27.67 -19.13 32.57
C GLY A 96 -26.74 -18.46 33.59
N GLU A 97 -25.63 -19.10 33.94
CA GLU A 97 -24.64 -18.54 34.88
C GLU A 97 -23.74 -17.50 34.19
N GLU A 98 -23.37 -16.45 34.94
CA GLU A 98 -22.39 -15.46 34.49
C GLU A 98 -20.97 -16.00 34.70
N ILE A 99 -20.20 -16.05 33.62
CA ILE A 99 -18.81 -16.49 33.60
C ILE A 99 -17.93 -15.30 33.21
N ILE A 100 -16.90 -15.03 34.02
CA ILE A 100 -15.88 -14.04 33.69
C ILE A 100 -14.88 -14.70 32.73
N VAL A 101 -14.71 -14.10 31.56
CA VAL A 101 -13.74 -14.52 30.55
C VAL A 101 -12.74 -13.41 30.28
N THR A 102 -11.47 -13.77 30.16
CA THR A 102 -10.44 -12.83 29.69
C THR A 102 -10.45 -12.82 28.17
N GLN A 103 -10.61 -11.63 27.58
CA GLN A 103 -10.57 -11.41 26.15
C GLN A 103 -9.39 -10.51 25.78
N THR A 104 -8.89 -10.67 24.57
CA THR A 104 -7.84 -9.81 24.00
C THR A 104 -8.48 -8.87 22.97
N SER A 105 -8.28 -7.57 23.15
CA SER A 105 -8.65 -6.55 22.15
C SER A 105 -7.42 -5.80 21.65
N ILE A 106 -7.60 -5.03 20.59
CA ILE A 106 -6.62 -4.12 20.03
C ILE A 106 -7.12 -2.70 20.27
N ASP A 107 -6.22 -1.79 20.64
CA ASP A 107 -6.55 -0.36 20.74
C ASP A 107 -7.18 0.16 19.44
N GLU A 108 -8.44 0.57 19.52
CA GLU A 108 -9.21 1.04 18.35
C GLU A 108 -8.60 2.30 17.73
N GLY A 109 -7.99 3.16 18.53
CA GLY A 109 -7.30 4.37 18.07
C GLY A 109 -6.09 4.02 17.21
N ALA A 110 -5.24 3.11 17.68
CA ALA A 110 -4.09 2.61 16.95
C ALA A 110 -4.51 1.90 15.65
N LEU A 111 -5.61 1.12 15.69
CA LEU A 111 -6.17 0.49 14.50
C LEU A 111 -6.67 1.52 13.48
N PHE A 112 -7.36 2.56 13.94
CA PHE A 112 -7.84 3.65 13.09
C PHE A 112 -6.68 4.41 12.44
N ASP A 113 -5.66 4.81 13.22
CA ASP A 113 -4.49 5.53 12.71
C ASP A 113 -3.73 4.73 11.65
N PHE A 114 -3.52 3.44 11.90
CA PHE A 114 -2.91 2.53 10.93
C PHE A 114 -3.76 2.42 9.65
N SER A 115 -5.08 2.26 9.80
CA SER A 115 -6.01 2.12 8.68
C SER A 115 -6.08 3.39 7.83
N LEU A 116 -6.13 4.57 8.45
CA LEU A 116 -6.15 5.85 7.77
C LEU A 116 -4.86 6.10 7.00
N ASN A 117 -3.70 5.85 7.62
CA ASN A 117 -2.42 6.00 6.93
C ASN A 117 -2.28 5.02 5.76
N SER A 118 -2.69 3.76 5.96
CA SER A 118 -2.71 2.74 4.90
C SER A 118 -3.61 3.13 3.74
N TYR A 119 -4.81 3.65 4.03
CA TYR A 119 -5.75 4.14 3.03
C TYR A 119 -5.13 5.29 2.21
N ASN A 120 -4.58 6.32 2.87
CA ASN A 120 -3.97 7.46 2.20
C ASN A 120 -2.77 7.03 1.32
N LEU A 121 -1.94 6.11 1.81
CA LEU A 121 -0.81 5.56 1.05
C LEU A 121 -1.29 4.84 -0.22
N ASN A 122 -2.29 3.97 -0.08
CA ASN A 122 -2.84 3.22 -1.21
C ASN A 122 -3.54 4.13 -2.22
N GLN A 123 -4.28 5.13 -1.75
CA GLN A 123 -4.89 6.16 -2.60
C GLN A 123 -3.83 6.86 -3.44
N LYS A 124 -2.73 7.29 -2.81
CA LYS A 124 -1.68 8.01 -3.51
C LYS A 124 -0.94 7.13 -4.52
N LYS A 125 -0.61 5.89 -4.15
CA LYS A 125 -0.02 4.90 -5.06
C LYS A 125 -0.92 4.64 -6.28
N LEU A 126 -2.24 4.57 -6.06
CA LEU A 126 -3.20 4.37 -7.14
C LEU A 126 -3.20 5.57 -8.11
N LEU A 127 -3.21 6.81 -7.60
CA LEU A 127 -3.16 8.01 -8.45
C LEU A 127 -1.89 8.07 -9.30
N ILE A 128 -0.74 7.71 -8.71
CA ILE A 128 0.53 7.61 -9.44
C ILE A 128 0.43 6.52 -10.52
N ALA A 129 -0.06 5.33 -10.19
CA ALA A 129 -0.20 4.24 -11.16
C ALA A 129 -1.16 4.59 -12.33
N ILE A 130 -2.24 5.32 -12.07
CA ILE A 130 -3.14 5.84 -13.10
C ILE A 130 -2.38 6.79 -14.02
N LYS A 131 -1.64 7.75 -13.46
CA LYS A 131 -0.81 8.67 -14.24
C LYS A 131 0.23 7.93 -15.08
N ASP A 132 0.99 7.03 -14.47
CA ASP A 132 2.04 6.27 -15.14
C ASP A 132 1.49 5.39 -16.28
N SER A 133 0.25 4.91 -16.18
CA SER A 133 -0.38 4.14 -17.26
C SER A 133 -0.68 4.98 -18.50
N MET A 134 -0.98 6.26 -18.33
CA MET A 134 -1.14 7.23 -19.43
C MET A 134 0.23 7.63 -19.97
N ASP A 135 1.19 7.89 -19.08
CA ASP A 135 2.52 8.36 -19.47
C ASP A 135 3.34 7.32 -20.22
N ARG A 136 3.11 6.02 -19.96
CA ARG A 136 3.79 4.92 -20.66
C ARG A 136 3.65 5.01 -22.18
N GLN A 137 2.57 5.60 -22.68
CA GLN A 137 2.35 5.79 -24.12
C GLN A 137 3.39 6.71 -24.78
N PHE A 138 4.14 7.48 -23.99
CA PHE A 138 5.21 8.36 -24.45
C PHE A 138 6.61 7.74 -24.30
N GLU A 139 6.78 6.65 -23.53
CA GLU A 139 8.08 6.02 -23.27
C GLU A 139 8.55 5.10 -24.41
N GLU A 140 7.62 4.57 -25.19
CA GLU A 140 7.90 3.59 -26.26
C GLU A 140 8.11 4.23 -27.65
N ASN A 141 7.94 5.54 -27.77
CA ASN A 141 7.97 6.24 -29.06
C ASN A 141 9.27 7.04 -29.22
N ASN A 142 10.13 6.59 -30.16
CA ASN A 142 11.15 7.43 -30.79
C ASN A 142 10.50 8.77 -31.20
N ASP A 143 11.25 9.88 -31.11
CA ASP A 143 10.79 11.26 -31.30
C ASP A 143 9.94 11.54 -32.57
N GLU A 144 9.91 10.61 -33.53
CA GLU A 144 9.10 10.64 -34.75
C GLU A 144 7.59 10.36 -34.57
N TYR A 145 7.13 9.83 -33.41
CA TYR A 145 5.74 9.38 -33.22
C TYR A 145 5.01 9.96 -31.99
N ARG A 146 5.36 11.19 -31.58
CA ARG A 146 4.74 11.84 -30.40
C ARG A 146 3.21 11.97 -30.48
N ASP A 147 2.65 12.16 -31.68
CA ASP A 147 1.20 12.27 -31.89
C ASP A 147 0.44 10.95 -31.62
N TYR A 148 1.08 9.79 -31.85
CA TYR A 148 0.49 8.48 -31.57
C TYR A 148 0.43 8.18 -30.07
N GLY A 149 1.51 8.54 -29.34
CA GLY A 149 1.51 8.45 -27.88
C GLY A 149 0.40 9.27 -27.23
N LEU A 150 0.11 10.47 -27.77
CA LEU A 150 -0.98 11.32 -27.29
C LEU A 150 -2.37 10.69 -27.56
N GLY A 151 -2.58 10.10 -28.74
CA GLY A 151 -3.82 9.39 -29.06
C GLY A 151 -4.12 8.27 -28.06
N HIS A 152 -3.17 7.37 -27.83
CA HIS A 152 -3.33 6.26 -26.88
C HIS A 152 -3.45 6.72 -25.42
N ALA A 153 -2.73 7.77 -25.03
CA ALA A 153 -2.87 8.34 -23.69
C ALA A 153 -4.29 8.89 -23.46
N ASN A 154 -4.88 9.54 -24.47
CA ASN A 154 -6.26 10.02 -24.42
C ASN A 154 -7.27 8.86 -24.35
N GLU A 155 -7.06 7.77 -25.08
CA GLU A 155 -7.92 6.57 -24.98
C GLU A 155 -7.93 6.02 -23.54
N ILE A 156 -6.77 5.93 -22.90
CA ILE A 156 -6.65 5.48 -21.49
C ILE A 156 -7.32 6.47 -20.53
N LEU A 157 -7.11 7.78 -20.74
CA LEU A 157 -7.76 8.82 -19.95
C LEU A 157 -9.29 8.71 -20.01
N GLU A 158 -9.85 8.57 -21.21
CA GLU A 158 -11.29 8.39 -21.41
C GLU A 158 -11.83 7.14 -20.68
N LEU A 159 -11.06 6.04 -20.67
CA LEU A 159 -11.44 4.84 -19.92
C LEU A 159 -11.53 5.12 -18.42
N TYR A 160 -10.57 5.85 -17.84
CA TYR A 160 -10.62 6.23 -16.43
C TYR A 160 -11.77 7.20 -16.13
N GLU A 161 -12.04 8.17 -17.00
CA GLU A 161 -13.19 9.08 -16.83
C GLU A 161 -14.53 8.35 -16.85
N ARG A 162 -14.70 7.39 -17.78
CA ARG A 162 -15.90 6.55 -17.84
C ARG A 162 -16.04 5.71 -16.58
N PHE A 163 -14.95 5.13 -16.09
CA PHE A 163 -14.96 4.36 -14.86
C PHE A 163 -15.32 5.24 -13.66
N LEU A 164 -14.75 6.45 -13.55
CA LEU A 164 -15.04 7.40 -12.48
C LEU A 164 -16.52 7.81 -12.48
N LYS A 165 -17.12 8.03 -13.66
CA LYS A 165 -18.56 8.30 -13.79
C LYS A 165 -19.42 7.15 -13.27
N LEU A 166 -19.01 5.90 -13.48
CA LEU A 166 -19.71 4.73 -12.94
C LEU A 166 -19.59 4.65 -11.42
N VAL A 167 -18.38 4.82 -10.88
CA VAL A 167 -18.13 4.76 -9.43
C VAL A 167 -18.84 5.87 -8.65
N ASN A 168 -18.94 7.06 -9.24
CA ASN A 168 -19.62 8.21 -8.61
C ASN A 168 -21.14 8.19 -8.80
N ASN A 169 -21.69 7.23 -9.54
CA ASN A 169 -23.12 7.11 -9.72
C ASN A 169 -23.72 6.34 -8.54
N THR A 170 -24.46 7.06 -7.68
CA THR A 170 -25.08 6.48 -6.48
C THR A 170 -26.16 5.44 -6.78
N ASP A 171 -26.68 5.39 -8.01
CA ASP A 171 -27.68 4.39 -8.43
C ASP A 171 -27.04 3.04 -8.78
N ILE A 172 -25.71 2.99 -8.91
CA ILE A 172 -24.96 1.78 -9.26
C ILE A 172 -24.25 1.27 -7.99
N ASP A 173 -24.59 0.06 -7.56
CA ASP A 173 -23.90 -0.60 -6.45
C ASP A 173 -22.44 -0.91 -6.82
N ASN A 174 -21.50 -0.44 -5.99
CA ASN A 174 -20.07 -0.66 -6.16
C ASN A 174 -19.70 -2.15 -6.23
N ASN A 175 -20.45 -3.05 -5.58
CA ASN A 175 -20.21 -4.49 -5.72
C ASN A 175 -20.55 -5.00 -7.12
N THR A 176 -21.53 -4.39 -7.80
CA THR A 176 -21.85 -4.71 -9.20
C THR A 176 -20.68 -4.31 -10.10
N ILE A 177 -20.14 -3.10 -9.95
CA ILE A 177 -18.95 -2.63 -10.69
C ILE A 177 -17.77 -3.58 -10.43
N LYS A 178 -17.50 -3.91 -9.15
CA LYS A 178 -16.44 -4.85 -8.76
C LYS A 178 -16.60 -6.21 -9.45
N ARG A 179 -17.78 -6.80 -9.43
CA ARG A 179 -18.06 -8.10 -10.08
C ARG A 179 -17.86 -8.05 -11.59
N VAL A 180 -18.23 -6.94 -12.24
CA VAL A 180 -17.98 -6.74 -13.67
C VAL A 180 -16.48 -6.73 -13.97
N LEU A 181 -15.70 -5.97 -13.21
CA LEU A 181 -14.24 -5.95 -13.35
C LEU A 181 -13.61 -7.33 -13.09
N MET A 182 -14.09 -8.06 -12.07
CA MET A 182 -13.65 -9.44 -11.81
C MET A 182 -14.00 -10.37 -12.98
N GLY A 183 -15.16 -10.19 -13.61
CA GLY A 183 -15.55 -10.95 -14.81
C GLY A 183 -14.58 -10.74 -15.97
N VAL A 184 -14.16 -9.50 -16.20
CA VAL A 184 -13.10 -9.16 -17.17
C VAL A 184 -11.79 -9.85 -16.79
N GLN A 185 -11.36 -9.75 -15.53
CA GLN A 185 -10.11 -10.39 -15.07
C GLN A 185 -10.12 -11.92 -15.23
N LEU A 186 -11.24 -12.56 -14.90
CA LEU A 186 -11.44 -14.01 -15.05
C LEU A 186 -11.43 -14.41 -16.54
N ALA A 187 -11.96 -13.56 -17.43
CA ALA A 187 -11.96 -13.80 -18.87
C ALA A 187 -10.54 -13.97 -19.42
N TYR A 188 -9.60 -13.15 -18.93
CA TYR A 188 -8.19 -13.15 -19.32
C TYR A 188 -7.29 -13.99 -18.40
N GLY A 189 -7.85 -14.85 -17.55
CA GLY A 189 -7.09 -15.78 -16.70
C GLY A 189 -6.27 -15.13 -15.59
N LYS A 190 -6.62 -13.89 -15.20
CA LYS A 190 -5.89 -13.15 -14.15
C LYS A 190 -6.29 -13.54 -12.73
N ILE A 191 -7.47 -14.15 -12.56
CA ILE A 191 -8.02 -14.60 -11.27
C ILE A 191 -8.78 -15.91 -11.42
N PHE A 192 -9.09 -16.56 -10.29
CA PHE A 192 -10.10 -17.62 -10.19
C PHE A 192 -11.29 -17.12 -9.37
N ASP A 193 -12.50 -17.35 -9.85
CA ASP A 193 -13.72 -16.97 -9.14
C ASP A 193 -14.86 -17.98 -9.36
N SER A 194 -15.69 -18.17 -8.34
CA SER A 194 -16.80 -19.13 -8.36
C SER A 194 -18.18 -18.53 -8.52
N GLU A 195 -18.31 -17.21 -8.43
CA GLU A 195 -19.57 -16.49 -8.49
C GLU A 195 -20.20 -16.62 -9.88
N LYS A 196 -21.49 -16.97 -9.92
CA LYS A 196 -22.22 -17.24 -11.16
C LYS A 196 -22.23 -16.05 -12.12
N PHE A 197 -22.42 -14.83 -11.58
CA PHE A 197 -22.48 -13.61 -12.40
C PHE A 197 -21.11 -13.28 -13.02
N VAL A 198 -20.04 -13.31 -12.22
CA VAL A 198 -18.65 -13.12 -12.67
C VAL A 198 -18.28 -14.12 -13.78
N ARG A 199 -18.61 -15.40 -13.61
CA ARG A 199 -18.38 -16.44 -14.62
C ARG A 199 -19.16 -16.22 -15.91
N LYS A 200 -20.39 -15.72 -15.83
CA LYS A 200 -21.21 -15.40 -17.00
C LYS A 200 -20.55 -14.30 -17.83
N ILE A 201 -20.16 -13.19 -17.19
CA ILE A 201 -19.42 -12.10 -17.85
C ILE A 201 -18.13 -12.63 -18.51
N ALA A 202 -17.36 -13.44 -17.78
CA ALA A 202 -16.13 -14.01 -18.31
C ALA A 202 -16.35 -14.90 -19.54
N LYS A 203 -17.45 -15.67 -19.56
CA LYS A 203 -17.85 -16.51 -20.69
C LYS A 203 -18.22 -15.65 -21.89
N ASP A 204 -19.09 -14.66 -21.70
CA ASP A 204 -19.57 -13.78 -22.77
C ASP A 204 -18.40 -13.01 -23.43
N ILE A 205 -17.42 -12.54 -22.63
CA ILE A 205 -16.20 -11.91 -23.15
C ILE A 205 -15.35 -12.88 -23.98
N LYS A 206 -15.19 -14.13 -23.52
CA LYS A 206 -14.41 -15.15 -24.25
C LYS A 206 -15.07 -15.52 -25.57
N GLU A 207 -16.40 -15.59 -25.61
CA GLU A 207 -17.17 -15.86 -26.83
C GLU A 207 -17.01 -14.71 -27.83
N TYR A 208 -17.22 -13.46 -27.39
CA TYR A 208 -17.00 -12.28 -28.22
C TYR A 208 -15.58 -12.22 -28.82
N ASN A 209 -14.56 -12.49 -28.00
CA ASN A 209 -13.16 -12.51 -28.43
C ASN A 209 -12.83 -13.63 -29.43
N LYS A 210 -13.58 -14.73 -29.39
CA LYS A 210 -13.41 -15.84 -30.35
C LYS A 210 -14.00 -15.42 -31.70
N GLU A 211 -15.18 -14.81 -31.69
CA GLU A 211 -15.87 -14.36 -32.91
C GLU A 211 -15.10 -13.25 -33.63
N SER A 212 -14.56 -12.27 -32.88
CA SER A 212 -13.80 -11.14 -33.45
C SER A 212 -12.43 -11.52 -34.02
N LYS A 213 -11.85 -12.65 -33.61
CA LYS A 213 -10.61 -13.20 -34.18
C LYS A 213 -10.81 -14.06 -35.43
N THR A 214 -12.06 -14.30 -35.84
CA THR A 214 -12.41 -15.16 -36.99
C THR A 214 -12.67 -14.36 -38.27
N TRP A 215 -12.43 -13.05 -38.24
CA TRP A 215 -12.43 -12.12 -39.38
C TRP A 215 -11.02 -11.54 -39.58
#